data_AF-A0A016THH1-F1
#
_entry.id   AF-A0A016THH1-F1
#
_cell.length_a   1.000
_cell.length_b   1.000
_cell.length_c   1.000
_cell.angle_alpha   90.00
_cell.angle_beta   90.00
_cell.angle_gamma   90.00
#
_symmetry.space_group_name_H-M   'P 1'
#
loop_
_entity.id
_entity.type
_entity.pdbx_description
1 polymer ?
#
loop_
_entity_poly.entity_id
_entity_poly.type
_entity_poly.pdbx_seq_one_letter_code
_entity_poly.pdbx_strand_id
1 'polypeptide(L)'
;MMSKPMLAFFVLLVTVLVCIVLLDDKSIPTRIRKWQEPLGERSSKWIVVTTVQHPTEDIKRLSRIPGWTLVVVGDTKTPKNWSLEGVHYLSVEYQQRLGYRILDHLPYKSYARKNIGYLYAIQNGAEWIYDTDDDNKPYGIIKPEVTLSQYRHEKSFWDPDWNSLTFLRRPVDFAMVANSKKNNFTCTVRFSPEKLFNPYSFYGNADMWPRGFPVEYIQDHKNGPGRCCLCHKMRTAAVQQGLVHKDPDVDALYRLLHADKREGLDRGFNKFAPPITLASGTYAPWNSQNTLFHRRAFFTLLLPVTVAFRVTDIWRSYFAQKLLHLVGENIAFYPANAIQIRNSHNYLDDFRSEE
;
A
#
# COMPACT_ATOMS: atom_id res chain seq x y z
N MET A 1 -29.19 4.42 15.06
CA MET A 1 -29.41 4.60 13.61
C MET A 1 -28.05 4.87 12.97
N MET A 2 -27.58 4.01 12.06
CA MET A 2 -26.32 4.25 11.34
C MET A 2 -26.45 5.51 10.46
N SER A 3 -25.42 6.34 10.44
CA SER A 3 -25.39 7.48 9.52
C SER A 3 -25.31 6.97 8.06
N LYS A 4 -25.94 7.68 7.12
CA LYS A 4 -25.94 7.34 5.69
C LYS A 4 -24.55 6.99 5.10
N PRO A 5 -23.43 7.66 5.45
CA PRO A 5 -22.11 7.27 4.94
C PRO A 5 -21.60 5.94 5.55
N MET A 6 -21.93 5.66 6.81
CA MET A 6 -21.53 4.42 7.48
C MET A 6 -22.32 3.22 6.93
N LEU A 7 -23.58 3.43 6.54
CA LEU A 7 -24.39 2.44 5.84
C LEU A 7 -23.83 2.15 4.44
N ALA A 8 -23.39 3.17 3.70
CA ALA A 8 -22.76 2.99 2.39
C ALA A 8 -21.44 2.19 2.49
N PHE A 9 -20.63 2.46 3.51
CA PHE A 9 -19.39 1.71 3.76
C PHE A 9 -19.66 0.25 4.16
N PHE A 10 -20.66 0.01 5.00
CA PHE A 10 -21.04 -1.35 5.42
C PHE A 10 -21.65 -2.16 4.27
N VAL A 11 -22.44 -1.53 3.41
CA VAL A 11 -22.96 -2.15 2.19
C VAL A 11 -21.83 -2.47 1.21
N LEU A 12 -20.84 -1.58 1.06
CA LEU A 12 -19.64 -1.86 0.24
C LEU A 12 -18.84 -3.04 0.81
N LEU A 13 -18.66 -3.10 2.14
CA LEU A 13 -17.97 -4.18 2.85
C LEU A 13 -18.65 -5.54 2.61
N VAL A 14 -19.97 -5.59 2.78
CA VAL A 14 -20.77 -6.80 2.55
C VAL A 14 -20.75 -7.18 1.07
N THR A 15 -20.84 -6.21 0.15
CA THR A 15 -20.82 -6.48 -1.29
C THR A 15 -19.45 -7.01 -1.74
N VAL A 16 -18.35 -6.46 -1.23
CA VAL A 16 -16.99 -6.95 -1.51
C VAL A 16 -16.80 -8.35 -0.94
N LEU A 17 -17.21 -8.60 0.31
CA LEU A 17 -17.13 -9.93 0.93
C LEU A 17 -18.00 -10.97 0.19
N VAL A 18 -19.22 -10.59 -0.19
CA VAL A 18 -20.14 -11.45 -0.96
C VAL A 18 -19.60 -11.69 -2.37
N CYS A 19 -19.05 -10.69 -3.04
CA CYS A 19 -18.41 -10.88 -4.35
C CYS A 19 -17.15 -11.76 -4.25
N ILE A 20 -16.35 -11.64 -3.18
CA ILE A 20 -15.17 -12.52 -2.98
C ILE A 20 -15.61 -13.97 -2.72
N VAL A 21 -16.71 -14.18 -2.00
CA VAL A 21 -17.27 -15.53 -1.72
C VAL A 21 -18.04 -16.10 -2.92
N LEU A 22 -18.67 -15.27 -3.76
CA LEU A 22 -19.44 -15.68 -4.93
C LEU A 22 -18.65 -15.66 -6.25
N LEU A 23 -17.35 -15.39 -6.22
CA LEU A 23 -16.46 -15.55 -7.38
C LEU A 23 -16.13 -17.03 -7.68
N ASP A 24 -16.71 -17.97 -6.92
CA ASP A 24 -16.83 -19.35 -7.33
C ASP A 24 -18.18 -19.54 -8.04
N ASP A 25 -18.08 -19.66 -9.36
CA ASP A 25 -19.10 -20.26 -10.24
C ASP A 25 -20.41 -19.48 -10.46
N LYS A 26 -20.40 -18.50 -11.39
CA LYS A 26 -21.46 -18.28 -12.40
C LYS A 26 -21.12 -17.19 -13.44
N SER A 27 -21.19 -17.60 -14.71
CA SER A 27 -21.23 -16.84 -15.97
C SER A 27 -21.14 -15.29 -15.88
N ILE A 28 -19.97 -14.76 -16.25
CA ILE A 28 -19.72 -13.32 -16.44
C ILE A 28 -20.57 -12.80 -17.62
N PRO A 29 -21.33 -11.70 -17.48
CA PRO A 29 -22.16 -11.16 -18.56
C PRO A 29 -21.36 -10.77 -19.81
N THR A 30 -21.88 -11.16 -20.97
CA THR A 30 -21.30 -11.13 -22.32
C THR A 30 -21.02 -9.74 -22.93
N ARG A 31 -21.04 -8.66 -22.13
CA ARG A 31 -20.82 -7.28 -22.62
C ARG A 31 -19.35 -6.88 -22.71
N ILE A 32 -18.45 -7.81 -22.42
CA ILE A 32 -17.02 -7.59 -22.37
C ILE A 32 -16.35 -8.20 -23.61
N ARG A 33 -16.56 -7.64 -24.80
CA ARG A 33 -16.04 -8.23 -26.06
C ARG A 33 -15.30 -7.29 -27.02
N LYS A 34 -14.84 -6.14 -26.55
CA LYS A 34 -13.84 -5.35 -27.30
C LYS A 34 -12.83 -4.74 -26.32
N TRP A 35 -12.04 -5.60 -25.70
CA TRP A 35 -10.81 -5.15 -25.06
C TRP A 35 -9.83 -4.76 -26.17
N GLN A 36 -9.22 -3.58 -26.05
CA GLN A 36 -8.12 -3.18 -26.93
C GLN A 36 -7.03 -4.26 -26.90
N GLU A 37 -6.39 -4.51 -28.04
CA GLU A 37 -5.27 -5.45 -28.12
C GLU A 37 -4.19 -5.08 -27.08
N PRO A 38 -3.58 -6.08 -26.40
CA PRO A 38 -2.52 -5.81 -25.43
C PRO A 38 -1.39 -5.01 -26.10
N LEU A 39 -1.00 -3.90 -25.47
CA LEU A 39 0.18 -3.16 -25.87
C LEU A 39 1.42 -3.97 -25.46
N GLY A 40 1.88 -4.87 -26.34
CA GLY A 40 3.15 -5.60 -26.21
C GLY A 40 3.13 -6.89 -25.38
N GLU A 41 4.32 -7.44 -25.12
CA GLU A 41 4.53 -8.62 -24.26
C GLU A 41 3.96 -8.37 -22.86
N ARG A 42 3.19 -9.32 -22.33
CA ARG A 42 2.59 -9.22 -20.99
C ARG A 42 3.67 -9.25 -19.93
N SER A 43 3.91 -8.11 -19.28
CA SER A 43 4.81 -8.02 -18.13
C SER A 43 4.11 -8.52 -16.85
N SER A 44 4.82 -9.29 -16.02
CA SER A 44 4.31 -9.73 -14.71
C SER A 44 4.65 -8.75 -13.58
N LYS A 45 5.53 -7.76 -13.79
CA LYS A 45 5.97 -6.81 -12.76
C LYS A 45 5.68 -5.37 -13.19
N TRP A 46 4.85 -4.69 -12.42
CA TRP A 46 4.35 -3.36 -12.75
C TRP A 46 4.66 -2.33 -11.67
N ILE A 47 5.02 -1.12 -12.09
CA ILE A 47 5.16 0.04 -11.20
C ILE A 47 3.98 0.96 -11.48
N VAL A 48 3.26 1.37 -10.44
CA VAL A 48 2.08 2.23 -10.56
C VAL A 48 2.33 3.55 -9.85
N VAL A 49 2.26 4.64 -10.62
CA VAL A 49 2.49 6.01 -10.12
C VAL A 49 1.35 6.93 -10.58
N THR A 50 1.01 7.92 -9.75
CA THR A 50 0.22 9.09 -10.17
C THR A 50 1.11 10.31 -10.29
N THR A 51 0.83 11.22 -11.22
CA THR A 51 1.58 12.49 -11.30
C THR A 51 0.70 13.66 -11.73
N VAL A 52 1.05 14.84 -11.25
CA VAL A 52 0.54 16.13 -11.74
C VAL A 52 1.65 16.97 -12.39
N GLN A 53 2.85 16.41 -12.54
CA GLN A 53 4.07 17.09 -12.97
C GLN A 53 4.51 16.61 -14.36
N HIS A 54 5.50 17.28 -14.96
CA HIS A 54 6.26 16.72 -16.08
C HIS A 54 7.05 15.48 -15.62
N PRO A 55 7.53 14.61 -16.53
CA PRO A 55 8.34 13.45 -16.17
C PRO A 55 9.56 13.86 -15.31
N THR A 56 9.50 13.52 -14.02
CA THR A 56 10.58 13.79 -13.05
C THR A 56 11.77 12.86 -13.31
N GLU A 57 12.94 13.18 -12.75
CA GLU A 57 14.09 12.29 -12.82
C GLU A 57 13.82 10.92 -12.16
N ASP A 58 12.97 10.88 -11.14
CA ASP A 58 12.60 9.62 -10.49
C ASP A 58 11.65 8.78 -11.35
N ILE A 59 10.70 9.40 -12.06
CA ILE A 59 9.90 8.70 -13.09
C ILE A 59 10.79 8.11 -14.18
N LYS A 60 11.78 8.87 -14.69
CA LYS A 60 12.75 8.38 -15.70
C LYS A 60 13.62 7.24 -15.18
N ARG A 61 13.90 7.20 -13.87
CA ARG A 61 14.62 6.09 -13.24
C ARG A 61 13.75 4.85 -13.11
N LEU A 62 12.51 5.02 -12.63
CA LEU A 62 11.54 3.94 -12.52
C LEU A 62 11.28 3.27 -13.87
N SER A 63 11.20 4.05 -14.96
CA SER A 63 10.98 3.51 -16.31
C SER A 63 12.15 2.69 -16.85
N ARG A 64 13.34 2.81 -16.25
CA ARG A 64 14.56 2.10 -16.66
C ARG A 64 14.85 0.86 -15.82
N ILE A 65 14.02 0.54 -14.83
CA ILE A 65 14.24 -0.66 -13.99
C ILE A 65 14.03 -1.90 -14.86
N PRO A 66 15.07 -2.74 -15.06
CA PRO A 66 14.96 -3.91 -15.92
C PRO A 66 13.88 -4.89 -15.46
N GLY A 67 13.05 -5.36 -16.39
CA GLY A 67 11.98 -6.33 -16.12
C GLY A 67 10.74 -5.77 -15.42
N TRP A 68 10.63 -4.44 -15.28
CA TRP A 68 9.44 -3.77 -14.74
C TRP A 68 8.81 -2.86 -15.79
N THR A 69 7.47 -2.84 -15.81
CA THR A 69 6.69 -1.96 -16.67
C THR A 69 6.10 -0.82 -15.86
N LEU A 70 6.35 0.42 -16.26
CA LEU A 70 5.82 1.59 -15.58
C LEU A 70 4.49 2.04 -16.20
N VAL A 71 3.46 2.19 -15.37
CA VAL A 71 2.22 2.88 -15.71
C VAL A 71 2.09 4.16 -14.87
N VAL A 72 1.82 5.27 -15.54
CA VAL A 72 1.64 6.58 -14.93
C VAL A 72 0.21 7.06 -15.16
N VAL A 73 -0.51 7.32 -14.07
CA VAL A 73 -1.87 7.83 -14.07
C VAL A 73 -1.83 9.36 -13.97
N GLY A 74 -2.25 10.04 -15.03
CA GLY A 74 -2.39 11.50 -15.03
C GLY A 74 -3.65 11.99 -14.31
N ASP A 75 -3.66 13.26 -13.98
CA ASP A 75 -4.83 14.01 -13.50
C ASP A 75 -4.96 15.32 -14.31
N THR A 76 -5.99 16.10 -14.02
CA THR A 76 -6.35 17.38 -14.64
C THR A 76 -5.23 18.43 -14.61
N LYS A 77 -4.28 18.32 -13.67
CA LYS A 77 -3.12 19.23 -13.58
C LYS A 77 -1.90 18.73 -14.36
N THR A 78 -1.88 17.47 -14.81
CA THR A 78 -0.75 16.92 -15.55
C THR A 78 -0.60 17.63 -16.90
N PRO A 79 0.62 17.98 -17.32
CA PRO A 79 0.86 18.64 -18.61
C PRO A 79 0.25 17.87 -19.79
N LYS A 80 -0.42 18.57 -20.72
CA LYS A 80 -1.08 17.92 -21.87
C LYS A 80 -0.10 17.24 -22.83
N ASN A 81 1.14 17.71 -22.88
CA ASN A 81 2.23 17.15 -23.69
C ASN A 81 3.06 16.11 -22.92
N TRP A 82 2.54 15.56 -21.83
CA TRP A 82 3.24 14.53 -21.05
C TRP A 82 3.52 13.31 -21.92
N SER A 83 4.79 12.94 -22.01
CA SER A 83 5.23 11.75 -22.71
C SER A 83 6.57 11.29 -22.14
N LEU A 84 6.75 9.98 -22.09
CA LEU A 84 8.02 9.34 -21.75
C LEU A 84 8.07 7.99 -22.46
N GLU A 85 9.16 7.73 -23.17
CA GLU A 85 9.36 6.47 -23.90
C GLU A 85 9.39 5.28 -22.92
N GLY A 86 8.76 4.16 -23.32
CA GLY A 86 8.69 2.95 -22.50
C GLY A 86 7.72 3.02 -21.33
N VAL A 87 6.85 4.05 -21.26
CA VAL A 87 5.89 4.24 -20.16
C VAL A 87 4.45 4.22 -20.65
N HIS A 88 3.59 3.48 -19.95
CA HIS A 88 2.15 3.48 -20.17
C HIS A 88 1.54 4.70 -19.50
N TYR A 89 1.37 5.79 -20.26
CA TYR A 89 0.71 6.99 -19.74
C TYR A 89 -0.80 6.91 -19.91
N LEU A 90 -1.53 6.96 -18.79
CA LEU A 90 -2.98 7.02 -18.76
C LEU A 90 -3.40 8.49 -18.61
N SER A 91 -3.55 9.20 -19.72
CA SER A 91 -4.15 10.56 -19.72
C SER A 91 -5.60 10.52 -19.24
N VAL A 92 -6.17 11.67 -18.83
CA VAL A 92 -7.58 11.73 -18.42
C VAL A 92 -8.51 11.24 -19.53
N GLU A 93 -8.24 11.59 -20.78
CA GLU A 93 -9.02 11.18 -21.95
C GLU A 93 -8.86 9.68 -22.22
N TYR A 94 -7.66 9.13 -22.02
CA TYR A 94 -7.41 7.70 -22.18
C TYR A 94 -8.08 6.89 -21.07
N GLN A 95 -8.06 7.37 -19.82
CA GLN A 95 -8.73 6.74 -18.69
C GLN A 95 -10.22 6.51 -18.99
N GLN A 96 -10.91 7.51 -19.55
CA GLN A 96 -12.32 7.40 -19.93
C GLN A 96 -12.62 6.30 -20.97
N ARG A 97 -11.61 5.91 -21.77
CA ARG A 97 -11.73 4.88 -22.81
C ARG A 97 -11.46 3.47 -22.29
N LEU A 98 -10.95 3.31 -21.07
CA LEU A 98 -10.63 2.00 -20.47
C LEU A 98 -11.88 1.18 -20.11
N GLY A 99 -13.05 1.83 -19.95
CA GLY A 99 -14.31 1.15 -19.63
C GLY A 99 -14.40 0.63 -18.19
N TYR A 100 -13.54 1.09 -17.28
CA TYR A 100 -13.60 0.71 -15.87
C TYR A 100 -14.76 1.39 -15.16
N ARG A 101 -15.65 0.60 -14.56
CA ARG A 101 -16.81 1.10 -13.80
C ARG A 101 -16.41 1.97 -12.61
N ILE A 102 -15.21 1.80 -12.06
CA ILE A 102 -14.74 2.60 -10.93
C ILE A 102 -14.57 4.08 -11.30
N LEU A 103 -14.37 4.41 -12.58
CA LEU A 103 -14.12 5.78 -13.04
C LEU A 103 -15.26 6.74 -12.66
N ASP A 104 -16.50 6.25 -12.64
CA ASP A 104 -17.69 7.03 -12.25
C ASP A 104 -17.66 7.45 -10.77
N HIS A 105 -16.80 6.81 -9.98
CA HIS A 105 -16.65 7.05 -8.54
C HIS A 105 -15.31 7.67 -8.15
N LEU A 106 -14.38 7.83 -9.10
CA LEU A 106 -13.06 8.41 -8.83
C LEU A 106 -13.05 9.91 -9.11
N PRO A 107 -12.96 10.77 -8.07
CA PRO A 107 -12.87 12.21 -8.29
C PRO A 107 -11.57 12.60 -9.01
N TYR A 108 -11.58 13.76 -9.66
CA TYR A 108 -10.36 14.42 -10.13
C TYR A 108 -9.64 15.11 -8.98
N LYS A 109 -8.36 15.44 -9.18
CA LYS A 109 -7.47 16.02 -8.16
C LYS A 109 -7.41 15.13 -6.91
N SER A 110 -7.38 13.82 -7.12
CA SER A 110 -7.47 12.83 -6.05
C SER A 110 -6.42 11.74 -6.21
N TYR A 111 -5.73 11.44 -5.11
CA TYR A 111 -4.79 10.32 -5.04
C TYR A 111 -5.42 9.00 -5.44
N ALA A 112 -6.70 8.80 -5.11
CA ALA A 112 -7.41 7.57 -5.35
C ALA A 112 -7.56 7.25 -6.85
N ARG A 113 -7.24 8.18 -7.78
CA ARG A 113 -7.12 7.86 -9.21
C ARG A 113 -6.05 6.81 -9.49
N LYS A 114 -5.07 6.62 -8.59
CA LYS A 114 -4.09 5.53 -8.65
C LYS A 114 -4.72 4.14 -8.78
N ASN A 115 -5.96 3.96 -8.28
CA ASN A 115 -6.77 2.76 -8.50
C ASN A 115 -6.90 2.37 -9.98
N ILE A 116 -6.92 3.34 -10.90
CA ILE A 116 -6.99 3.08 -12.35
C ILE A 116 -5.71 2.38 -12.82
N GLY A 117 -4.55 2.82 -12.32
CA GLY A 117 -3.26 2.21 -12.62
C GLY A 117 -3.16 0.78 -12.08
N TYR A 118 -3.70 0.51 -10.89
CA TYR A 118 -3.78 -0.87 -10.36
C TYR A 118 -4.61 -1.77 -11.27
N LEU A 119 -5.82 -1.35 -11.64
CA LEU A 119 -6.69 -2.14 -12.54
C LEU A 119 -6.04 -2.34 -13.92
N TYR A 120 -5.39 -1.31 -14.43
CA TYR A 120 -4.66 -1.37 -15.70
C TYR A 120 -3.52 -2.39 -15.65
N ALA A 121 -2.69 -2.36 -14.60
CA ALA A 121 -1.63 -3.34 -14.41
C ALA A 121 -2.17 -4.77 -14.29
N ILE A 122 -3.24 -4.97 -13.49
CA ILE A 122 -3.91 -6.27 -13.34
C ILE A 122 -4.43 -6.80 -14.67
N GLN A 123 -5.12 -5.96 -15.44
CA GLN A 123 -5.65 -6.33 -16.76
C GLN A 123 -4.53 -6.75 -17.73
N ASN A 124 -3.36 -6.12 -17.62
CA ASN A 124 -2.20 -6.41 -18.48
C ASN A 124 -1.28 -7.50 -17.92
N GLY A 125 -1.73 -8.27 -16.92
CA GLY A 125 -1.05 -9.49 -16.48
C GLY A 125 -0.13 -9.34 -15.28
N ALA A 126 -0.26 -8.26 -14.49
CA ALA A 126 0.54 -8.09 -13.28
C ALA A 126 0.41 -9.28 -12.32
N GLU A 127 1.56 -9.80 -11.88
CA GLU A 127 1.71 -10.64 -10.69
C GLU A 127 2.24 -9.85 -9.50
N TRP A 128 2.98 -8.79 -9.79
CA TRP A 128 3.56 -7.86 -8.83
C TRP A 128 3.23 -6.42 -9.20
N ILE A 129 2.81 -5.64 -8.21
CA ILE A 129 2.59 -4.20 -8.34
C ILE A 129 3.43 -3.49 -7.27
N TYR A 130 4.38 -2.67 -7.73
CA TYR A 130 5.12 -1.74 -6.89
C TYR A 130 4.38 -0.39 -6.89
N ASP A 131 3.87 -0.04 -5.71
CA ASP A 131 3.10 1.16 -5.41
C ASP A 131 4.05 2.23 -4.86
N THR A 132 4.27 3.29 -5.66
CA THR A 132 5.20 4.38 -5.35
C THR A 132 4.73 5.71 -5.92
N ASP A 133 5.29 6.81 -5.44
CA ASP A 133 5.02 8.16 -5.94
C ASP A 133 6.14 8.67 -6.86
N ASP A 134 5.93 9.83 -7.49
CA ASP A 134 6.85 10.43 -8.48
C ASP A 134 8.03 11.20 -7.87
N ASP A 135 8.15 11.20 -6.54
CA ASP A 135 9.20 11.82 -5.72
C ASP A 135 9.97 10.83 -4.82
N ASN A 136 9.73 9.53 -5.01
CA ASN A 136 10.38 8.46 -4.26
C ASN A 136 11.44 7.76 -5.10
N LYS A 137 12.64 7.59 -4.54
CA LYS A 137 13.81 7.02 -5.22
C LYS A 137 14.21 5.68 -4.58
N PRO A 138 13.80 4.53 -5.14
CA PRO A 138 14.30 3.22 -4.70
C PRO A 138 15.82 3.12 -4.91
N TYR A 139 16.53 2.48 -3.97
CA TYR A 139 17.95 2.15 -4.11
C TYR A 139 18.24 0.74 -3.59
N GLY A 140 19.20 0.06 -4.21
CA GLY A 140 19.67 -1.25 -3.75
C GLY A 140 20.55 -1.16 -2.50
N ILE A 141 20.50 -2.19 -1.66
CA ILE A 141 21.34 -2.32 -0.43
C ILE A 141 22.81 -2.59 -0.80
N ILE A 142 23.04 -3.33 -1.91
CA ILE A 142 24.38 -3.82 -2.32
C ILE A 142 24.97 -2.96 -3.45
N LYS A 143 24.13 -2.42 -4.34
CA LYS A 143 24.52 -1.49 -5.39
C LYS A 143 23.61 -0.27 -5.36
N PRO A 144 24.14 0.96 -5.49
CA PRO A 144 23.34 2.19 -5.57
C PRO A 144 22.51 2.31 -6.87
N GLU A 145 22.46 1.26 -7.68
CA GLU A 145 21.54 1.13 -8.80
C GLU A 145 20.09 1.09 -8.28
N VAL A 146 19.20 1.78 -9.00
CA VAL A 146 17.76 1.75 -8.73
C VAL A 146 17.25 0.36 -9.05
N THR A 147 16.96 -0.45 -8.03
CA THR A 147 16.41 -1.79 -8.18
C THR A 147 15.26 -2.00 -7.21
N LEU A 148 14.45 -3.02 -7.47
CA LEU A 148 13.45 -3.57 -6.55
C LEU A 148 13.87 -4.95 -6.02
N SER A 149 15.16 -5.27 -6.13
CA SER A 149 15.78 -6.53 -5.72
C SER A 149 15.75 -6.77 -4.21
N GLN A 150 15.59 -5.71 -3.42
CA GLN A 150 15.44 -5.76 -1.97
C GLN A 150 14.15 -6.44 -1.54
N TYR A 151 13.10 -6.37 -2.37
CA TYR A 151 11.86 -7.07 -2.10
C TYR A 151 11.98 -8.50 -2.57
N ARG A 152 11.40 -9.41 -1.79
CA ARG A 152 11.38 -10.82 -2.19
C ARG A 152 10.23 -11.02 -3.18
N HIS A 153 10.53 -10.95 -4.47
CA HIS A 153 9.56 -11.10 -5.54
C HIS A 153 9.80 -12.35 -6.42
N GLU A 154 10.82 -13.15 -6.10
CA GLU A 154 11.10 -14.45 -6.70
C GLU A 154 10.76 -15.56 -5.71
N LYS A 155 10.24 -16.70 -6.21
CA LYS A 155 10.06 -17.92 -5.41
C LYS A 155 11.41 -18.28 -4.79
N SER A 156 11.52 -18.18 -3.47
CA SER A 156 12.65 -18.75 -2.77
C SER A 156 12.61 -20.27 -2.89
N PHE A 157 13.76 -20.95 -2.90
CA PHE A 157 13.83 -22.41 -2.78
C PHE A 157 13.00 -22.95 -1.59
N TRP A 158 12.81 -22.12 -0.56
CA TRP A 158 12.02 -22.42 0.64
C TRP A 158 10.54 -22.04 0.54
N ASP A 159 10.09 -21.42 -0.56
CA ASP A 159 8.67 -21.12 -0.76
C ASP A 159 7.96 -22.43 -1.19
N PRO A 160 7.12 -23.01 -0.32
CA PRO A 160 6.56 -24.33 -0.57
C PRO A 160 5.61 -24.32 -1.77
N ASP A 161 5.55 -25.45 -2.49
CA ASP A 161 4.87 -25.52 -3.78
C ASP A 161 3.33 -25.55 -3.63
N TRP A 162 2.67 -24.64 -4.35
CA TRP A 162 1.29 -24.24 -4.11
C TRP A 162 0.27 -25.37 -4.32
N ASN A 163 0.55 -26.30 -5.25
CA ASN A 163 -0.36 -27.41 -5.55
C ASN A 163 -0.28 -28.57 -4.55
N SER A 164 0.67 -28.55 -3.62
CA SER A 164 0.92 -29.65 -2.68
C SER A 164 0.37 -29.42 -1.27
N LEU A 165 -0.15 -28.22 -0.98
CA LEU A 165 -0.46 -27.78 0.38
C LEU A 165 -1.96 -27.77 0.68
N THR A 166 -2.56 -28.96 0.70
CA THR A 166 -3.75 -29.23 1.54
C THR A 166 -3.46 -29.08 3.04
N PHE A 167 -2.17 -29.02 3.41
CA PHE A 167 -1.67 -29.04 4.79
C PHE A 167 -1.51 -27.67 5.48
N LEU A 168 -1.71 -26.54 4.77
CA LEU A 168 -1.64 -25.17 5.34
C LEU A 168 -3.00 -24.52 5.60
N ARG A 169 -4.10 -25.29 5.58
CA ARG A 169 -5.31 -24.96 6.37
C ARG A 169 -5.08 -25.19 7.87
N ARG A 170 -3.87 -24.99 8.38
CA ARG A 170 -3.72 -24.78 9.82
C ARG A 170 -4.33 -23.41 10.08
N PRO A 171 -5.39 -23.32 10.90
CA PRO A 171 -5.86 -22.02 11.34
C PRO A 171 -4.65 -21.30 11.91
N VAL A 172 -4.56 -20.01 11.62
CA VAL A 172 -3.72 -19.14 12.42
C VAL A 172 -4.29 -19.21 13.83
N ASP A 173 -3.84 -20.19 14.62
CA ASP A 173 -4.18 -20.34 16.04
C ASP A 173 -3.45 -19.23 16.79
N PHE A 174 -4.02 -18.03 16.72
CA PHE A 174 -3.88 -16.99 17.72
C PHE A 174 -5.30 -16.61 18.13
N ALA A 175 -5.72 -17.16 19.26
CA ALA A 175 -7.06 -17.04 19.81
C ALA A 175 -7.59 -15.59 19.75
N MET A 176 -8.68 -15.38 19.01
CA MET A 176 -9.50 -14.19 19.18
C MET A 176 -10.20 -14.27 20.55
N VAL A 177 -9.70 -13.54 21.54
CA VAL A 177 -10.51 -13.20 22.71
C VAL A 177 -11.55 -12.18 22.27
N ALA A 178 -12.70 -12.68 21.83
CA ALA A 178 -13.91 -11.90 21.67
C ALA A 178 -14.58 -11.78 23.05
N ASN A 179 -14.27 -10.71 23.79
CA ASN A 179 -15.07 -10.35 24.96
C ASN A 179 -16.21 -9.42 24.51
N SER A 180 -17.38 -10.01 24.27
CA SER A 180 -18.63 -9.28 24.09
C SER A 180 -19.11 -8.79 25.47
N LYS A 181 -19.11 -7.47 25.69
CA LYS A 181 -19.99 -6.84 26.67
C LYS A 181 -20.87 -5.80 26.00
N LYS A 182 -22.14 -5.87 26.39
CA LYS A 182 -23.35 -5.26 25.83
C LYS A 182 -23.30 -3.74 25.61
N ASN A 183 -24.00 -3.34 24.55
CA ASN A 183 -24.79 -2.10 24.39
C ASN A 183 -24.10 -0.75 24.58
N ASN A 184 -23.46 -0.27 23.50
CA ASN A 184 -23.67 1.06 22.91
C ASN A 184 -22.80 1.18 21.66
N PHE A 185 -23.41 1.28 20.48
CA PHE A 185 -22.67 1.47 19.22
C PHE A 185 -22.22 2.92 19.07
N THR A 186 -21.12 3.26 19.72
CA THR A 186 -20.18 4.27 19.24
C THR A 186 -19.05 3.52 18.53
N CYS A 187 -18.93 3.69 17.20
CA CYS A 187 -17.83 3.12 16.44
C CYS A 187 -16.56 3.91 16.76
N THR A 188 -15.97 3.65 17.92
CA THR A 188 -14.56 3.95 18.17
C THR A 188 -13.82 2.66 17.84
N VAL A 189 -13.04 2.66 16.77
CA VAL A 189 -12.12 1.56 16.46
C VAL A 189 -11.04 1.60 17.53
N ARG A 190 -11.31 1.02 18.71
CA ARG A 190 -10.30 0.83 19.74
C ARG A 190 -9.48 -0.38 19.34
N PHE A 191 -8.33 -0.15 18.69
CA PHE A 191 -7.30 -1.17 18.64
C PHE A 191 -6.91 -1.49 20.08
N SER A 192 -6.81 -2.78 20.43
CA SER A 192 -6.20 -3.08 21.72
C SER A 192 -4.70 -2.79 21.60
N PRO A 193 -4.10 -2.02 22.52
CA PRO A 193 -2.72 -1.51 22.39
C PRO A 193 -1.73 -2.62 22.09
N GLU A 194 -1.96 -3.79 22.65
CA GLU A 194 -1.11 -4.93 22.46
C GLU A 194 -1.07 -5.39 20.99
N LYS A 195 -2.10 -5.13 20.18
CA LYS A 195 -2.12 -5.50 18.76
C LYS A 195 -1.36 -4.54 17.86
N LEU A 196 -0.83 -3.43 18.37
CA LEU A 196 -0.11 -2.46 17.55
C LEU A 196 1.38 -2.81 17.47
N PHE A 197 2.03 -2.35 16.40
CA PHE A 197 3.47 -2.47 16.22
C PHE A 197 4.01 -1.19 15.57
N ASN A 198 5.06 -0.62 16.15
CA ASN A 198 5.76 0.52 15.59
C ASN A 198 6.98 0.01 14.79
N PRO A 199 6.92 -0.05 13.45
CA PRO A 199 8.07 -0.46 12.64
C PRO A 199 9.25 0.49 12.84
N TYR A 200 9.04 1.80 12.98
CA TYR A 200 10.14 2.76 13.05
C TYR A 200 11.01 2.54 14.29
N SER A 201 10.38 2.20 15.42
CA SER A 201 11.07 1.78 16.64
C SER A 201 11.95 0.54 16.42
N PHE A 202 11.45 -0.48 15.71
CA PHE A 202 12.23 -1.68 15.37
C PHE A 202 13.45 -1.36 14.49
N TYR A 203 13.30 -0.41 13.57
CA TYR A 203 14.35 0.04 12.66
C TYR A 203 15.21 1.20 13.21
N GLY A 204 15.21 1.41 14.53
CA GLY A 204 16.18 2.26 15.22
C GLY A 204 15.72 3.69 15.55
N ASN A 205 14.46 4.06 15.31
CA ASN A 205 13.90 5.36 15.67
C ASN A 205 12.71 5.18 16.63
N ALA A 206 13.00 5.09 17.93
CA ALA A 206 11.99 4.84 18.95
C ALA A 206 11.08 6.04 19.25
N ASP A 207 11.54 7.25 18.92
CA ASP A 207 10.82 8.52 19.07
C ASP A 207 9.91 8.85 17.88
N MET A 208 9.97 8.05 16.80
CA MET A 208 9.29 8.33 15.54
C MET A 208 8.14 7.34 15.30
N TRP A 209 7.03 7.85 14.77
CA TRP A 209 5.81 7.06 14.54
C TRP A 209 5.40 7.13 13.07
N PRO A 210 4.99 6.01 12.46
CA PRO A 210 4.45 6.05 11.11
C PRO A 210 3.13 6.83 11.09
N ARG A 211 2.84 7.54 9.98
CA ARG A 211 1.57 8.24 9.81
C ARG A 211 0.39 7.29 10.06
N GLY A 212 -0.59 7.74 10.86
CA GLY A 212 -1.76 6.95 11.19
C GLY A 212 -1.57 5.92 12.31
N PHE A 213 -0.44 5.95 13.03
CA PHE A 213 -0.33 5.25 14.31
C PHE A 213 -1.29 5.92 15.32
N PRO A 214 -2.10 5.18 16.09
CA PRO A 214 -3.09 5.82 16.94
C PRO A 214 -2.41 6.57 18.10
N VAL A 215 -2.62 7.89 18.11
CA VAL A 215 -1.91 8.85 18.97
C VAL A 215 -2.15 8.57 20.46
N GLU A 216 -3.34 8.06 20.80
CA GLU A 216 -3.71 7.73 22.17
C GLU A 216 -2.86 6.63 22.82
N TYR A 217 -2.11 5.85 22.03
CA TYR A 217 -1.24 4.80 22.55
C TYR A 217 0.25 5.17 22.54
N ILE A 218 0.64 6.31 21.97
CA ILE A 218 2.06 6.67 21.76
C ILE A 218 2.89 6.62 23.06
N GLN A 219 2.37 7.17 24.16
CA GLN A 219 3.11 7.28 25.42
C GLN A 219 3.36 5.93 26.10
N ASP A 220 2.41 5.00 25.98
CA ASP A 220 2.45 3.71 26.67
C ASP A 220 2.87 2.54 25.75
N HIS A 221 3.06 2.81 24.45
CA HIS A 221 3.32 1.76 23.46
C HIS A 221 4.76 1.25 23.51
N LYS A 222 4.88 -0.09 23.51
CA LYS A 222 6.14 -0.80 23.25
C LYS A 222 5.86 -1.98 22.33
N ASN A 223 6.79 -2.27 21.43
CA ASN A 223 6.72 -3.48 20.62
C ASN A 223 6.89 -4.72 21.51
N GLY A 224 5.78 -5.35 21.88
CA GLY A 224 5.78 -6.55 22.71
C GLY A 224 6.39 -7.78 22.02
N PRO A 225 6.69 -8.85 22.79
CA PRO A 225 7.18 -10.10 22.23
C PRO A 225 6.12 -10.78 21.34
N GLY A 226 6.56 -11.56 20.35
CA GLY A 226 5.68 -12.35 19.48
C GLY A 226 4.88 -11.55 18.43
N ARG A 227 5.13 -10.24 18.29
CA ARG A 227 4.44 -9.36 17.34
C ARG A 227 4.94 -9.49 15.90
N CYS A 228 6.16 -9.95 15.73
CA CYS A 228 6.79 -10.14 14.44
C CYS A 228 7.75 -11.33 14.46
N CYS A 229 8.12 -11.79 13.28
CA CYS A 229 9.18 -12.76 13.06
C CYS A 229 10.05 -12.35 11.88
N LEU A 230 11.27 -12.89 11.80
CA LEU A 230 12.17 -12.65 10.66
C LEU A 230 11.56 -13.20 9.38
N CYS A 231 11.61 -12.45 8.28
CA CYS A 231 11.01 -12.86 7.00
C CYS A 231 11.51 -14.22 6.50
N HIS A 232 12.76 -14.59 6.79
CA HIS A 232 13.32 -15.89 6.36
C HIS A 232 12.72 -17.10 7.10
N LYS A 233 11.97 -16.89 8.20
CA LYS A 233 11.33 -17.95 8.97
C LYS A 233 9.91 -18.28 8.49
N MET A 234 9.36 -17.48 7.58
CA MET A 234 7.99 -17.65 7.09
C MET A 234 7.93 -17.56 5.57
N ARG A 235 6.77 -17.93 5.01
CA ARG A 235 6.45 -17.67 3.61
C ARG A 235 6.56 -16.17 3.32
N THR A 236 7.02 -15.85 2.12
CA THR A 236 7.05 -14.49 1.60
C THR A 236 5.69 -13.80 1.73
N ALA A 237 5.68 -12.65 2.41
CA ALA A 237 4.49 -11.84 2.66
C ALA A 237 3.88 -11.35 1.34
N ALA A 238 2.54 -11.32 1.27
CA ALA A 238 1.84 -10.86 0.07
C ALA A 238 1.89 -9.33 -0.11
N VAL A 239 2.15 -8.61 0.97
CA VAL A 239 2.46 -7.17 0.96
C VAL A 239 3.81 -6.96 1.62
N GLN A 240 4.66 -6.12 1.03
CA GLN A 240 5.98 -5.79 1.56
C GLN A 240 6.16 -4.28 1.55
N GLN A 241 6.28 -3.66 2.71
CA GLN A 241 6.53 -2.23 2.85
C GLN A 241 8.02 -1.97 3.11
N GLY A 242 8.65 -1.15 2.28
CA GLY A 242 9.99 -0.65 2.52
C GLY A 242 9.97 0.67 3.28
N LEU A 243 10.93 0.85 4.18
CA LEU A 243 11.16 2.15 4.80
C LEU A 243 11.85 3.11 3.83
N VAL A 244 11.75 4.40 4.15
CA VAL A 244 12.23 5.50 3.30
C VAL A 244 13.18 6.37 4.12
N HIS A 245 14.36 6.67 3.59
CA HIS A 245 15.30 7.61 4.21
C HIS A 245 14.98 9.06 3.85
N LYS A 246 15.62 9.97 4.60
CA LYS A 246 15.55 11.42 4.50
C LYS A 246 14.21 11.95 4.99
N ASP A 247 13.16 11.82 4.18
CA ASP A 247 11.84 12.35 4.53
C ASP A 247 10.77 11.24 4.66
N PRO A 248 10.85 10.37 5.70
CA PRO A 248 9.90 9.28 5.90
C PRO A 248 8.49 9.78 6.22
N ASP A 249 7.52 8.90 6.00
CA ASP A 249 6.12 9.18 6.25
C ASP A 249 5.72 9.02 7.72
N VAL A 250 6.11 10.02 8.48
CA VAL A 250 5.82 10.16 9.90
C VAL A 250 4.48 10.83 10.15
N ASP A 251 3.97 10.70 11.37
CA ASP A 251 2.82 11.47 11.84
C ASP A 251 3.06 12.99 11.75
N ALA A 252 1.98 13.75 11.54
CA ALA A 252 2.08 15.20 11.37
C ALA A 252 2.62 15.93 12.61
N LEU A 253 2.44 15.41 13.83
CA LEU A 253 2.94 16.04 15.05
C LEU A 253 4.48 15.96 15.09
N TYR A 254 5.05 14.78 14.85
CA TYR A 254 6.50 14.60 14.75
C TYR A 254 7.09 15.50 13.67
N ARG A 255 6.44 15.54 12.49
CA ARG A 255 6.86 16.40 11.38
C ARG A 255 6.84 17.88 11.76
N LEU A 256 5.77 18.36 12.39
CA LEU A 256 5.63 19.75 12.80
C LEU A 256 6.73 20.19 13.78
N LEU A 257 7.16 19.29 14.66
CA LEU A 257 8.17 19.56 15.68
C LEU A 257 9.61 19.48 15.15
N HIS A 258 9.88 18.64 14.15
CA HIS A 258 11.26 18.30 13.75
C HIS A 258 11.64 18.66 12.32
N ALA A 259 10.68 18.94 11.44
CA ALA A 259 10.97 19.24 10.05
C ALA A 259 11.45 20.69 9.86
N ASP A 260 12.51 20.86 9.07
CA ASP A 260 12.87 22.17 8.57
C ASP A 260 11.82 22.64 7.54
N LYS A 261 11.59 23.96 7.50
CA LYS A 261 10.58 24.55 6.59
C LYS A 261 10.97 24.47 5.11
N ARG A 262 12.27 24.37 4.81
CA ARG A 262 12.81 24.35 3.45
C ARG A 262 13.28 22.96 3.06
N GLU A 263 13.97 22.28 3.96
CA GLU A 263 14.66 21.02 3.66
C GLU A 263 13.87 19.77 4.08
N GLY A 264 12.80 19.93 4.87
CA GLY A 264 11.99 18.82 5.37
C GLY A 264 12.67 18.08 6.51
N LEU A 265 12.48 16.76 6.56
CA LEU A 265 13.18 15.90 7.52
C LEU A 265 14.48 15.35 6.92
N ASP A 266 15.44 15.05 7.79
CA ASP A 266 16.61 14.24 7.46
C ASP A 266 16.77 13.10 8.48
N ARG A 267 16.01 12.03 8.28
CA ARG A 267 15.97 10.86 9.16
C ARG A 267 16.44 9.60 8.45
N GLY A 268 17.31 8.86 9.14
CA GLY A 268 17.81 7.55 8.72
C GLY A 268 17.16 6.42 9.53
N PHE A 269 17.25 5.20 9.02
CA PHE A 269 16.88 3.96 9.70
C PHE A 269 18.08 3.03 9.76
N ASN A 270 18.08 2.10 10.70
CA ASN A 270 19.14 1.10 10.81
C ASN A 270 19.12 0.14 9.60
N LYS A 271 20.11 0.28 8.71
CA LYS A 271 20.29 -0.56 7.52
C LYS A 271 20.62 -2.03 7.81
N PHE A 272 21.09 -2.33 9.02
CA PHE A 272 21.43 -3.69 9.44
C PHE A 272 20.26 -4.44 10.10
N ALA A 273 19.16 -3.74 10.39
CA ALA A 273 17.98 -4.38 10.93
C ALA A 273 17.36 -5.31 9.87
N PRO A 274 17.03 -6.57 10.22
CA PRO A 274 16.52 -7.54 9.26
C PRO A 274 15.09 -7.20 8.83
N PRO A 275 14.64 -7.70 7.66
CA PRO A 275 13.23 -7.64 7.29
C PRO A 275 12.39 -8.52 8.22
N ILE A 276 11.22 -8.01 8.62
CA ILE A 276 10.30 -8.69 9.53
C ILE A 276 8.91 -8.85 8.91
N THR A 277 8.22 -9.92 9.26
CA THR A 277 6.81 -10.14 8.95
C THR A 277 6.00 -9.97 10.24
N LEU A 278 4.89 -9.25 10.18
CA LEU A 278 4.00 -9.12 11.34
C LEU A 278 3.25 -10.42 11.59
N ALA A 279 3.07 -10.76 12.86
CA ALA A 279 2.23 -11.87 13.27
C ALA A 279 0.76 -11.54 12.99
N SER A 280 -0.03 -12.53 12.61
CA SER A 280 -1.46 -12.34 12.39
C SER A 280 -2.13 -11.77 13.65
N GLY A 281 -2.98 -10.76 13.45
CA GLY A 281 -3.60 -10.00 14.52
C GLY A 281 -2.73 -8.87 15.11
N THR A 282 -1.51 -8.68 14.59
CA THR A 282 -0.68 -7.49 14.84
C THR A 282 -0.81 -6.51 13.68
N TYR A 283 -0.89 -5.22 13.99
CA TYR A 283 -1.17 -4.16 13.04
C TYR A 283 -0.11 -3.06 13.11
N ALA A 284 0.34 -2.61 11.95
CA ALA A 284 1.10 -1.37 11.80
C ALA A 284 0.58 -0.61 10.57
N PRO A 285 0.46 0.72 10.62
CA PRO A 285 0.09 1.47 9.43
C PRO A 285 1.21 1.42 8.39
N TRP A 286 0.85 1.49 7.12
CA TRP A 286 1.78 1.68 6.01
C TRP A 286 1.15 2.55 4.92
N ASN A 287 2.00 3.16 4.11
CA ASN A 287 1.60 4.09 3.06
C ASN A 287 1.68 3.47 1.66
N SER A 288 1.48 4.25 0.62
CA SER A 288 1.57 3.82 -0.79
C SER A 288 2.81 4.38 -1.52
N GLN A 289 3.85 4.71 -0.74
CA GLN A 289 5.07 5.33 -1.27
C GLN A 289 6.14 4.31 -1.63
N ASN A 290 6.20 3.18 -0.94
CA ASN A 290 7.24 2.18 -1.13
C ASN A 290 6.71 0.80 -0.74
N THR A 291 5.71 0.33 -1.49
CA THR A 291 4.99 -0.90 -1.13
C THR A 291 4.93 -1.84 -2.32
N LEU A 292 5.32 -3.08 -2.12
CA LEU A 292 5.17 -4.14 -3.10
C LEU A 292 3.97 -5.04 -2.76
N PHE A 293 3.11 -5.24 -3.74
CA PHE A 293 1.96 -6.14 -3.67
C PHE A 293 2.17 -7.33 -4.60
N HIS A 294 1.99 -8.54 -4.07
CA HIS A 294 1.80 -9.75 -4.85
C HIS A 294 0.33 -9.89 -5.28
N ARG A 295 0.06 -10.60 -6.37
CA ARG A 295 -1.30 -10.89 -6.87
C ARG A 295 -2.25 -11.45 -5.82
N ARG A 296 -1.72 -12.21 -4.85
CA ARG A 296 -2.46 -12.72 -3.68
C ARG A 296 -3.07 -11.63 -2.80
N ALA A 297 -2.58 -10.39 -2.87
CA ALA A 297 -3.06 -9.25 -2.10
C ALA A 297 -3.80 -8.20 -2.96
N PHE A 298 -4.03 -8.44 -4.26
CA PHE A 298 -4.63 -7.41 -5.12
C PHE A 298 -6.06 -7.01 -4.71
N PHE A 299 -6.78 -7.89 -4.03
CA PHE A 299 -8.09 -7.55 -3.45
C PHE A 299 -8.02 -6.48 -2.35
N THR A 300 -6.82 -6.12 -1.86
CA THR A 300 -6.62 -5.05 -0.86
C THR A 300 -6.02 -3.76 -1.44
N LEU A 301 -5.84 -3.65 -2.76
CA LEU A 301 -5.19 -2.49 -3.38
C LEU A 301 -6.04 -1.20 -3.34
N LEU A 302 -7.36 -1.34 -3.18
CA LEU A 302 -8.29 -0.22 -3.28
C LEU A 302 -7.94 0.91 -2.31
N LEU A 303 -7.62 2.08 -2.87
CA LEU A 303 -7.54 3.34 -2.14
C LEU A 303 -8.95 3.94 -2.00
N PRO A 304 -9.47 4.14 -0.78
CA PRO A 304 -10.80 4.69 -0.58
C PRO A 304 -10.92 6.14 -1.09
N VAL A 305 -12.09 6.50 -1.63
CA VAL A 305 -12.36 7.85 -2.19
C VAL A 305 -13.14 8.76 -1.24
N THR A 306 -13.71 8.21 -0.17
CA THR A 306 -14.61 8.92 0.75
C THR A 306 -13.91 9.49 1.98
N VAL A 307 -12.58 9.40 2.03
CA VAL A 307 -11.75 9.87 3.15
C VAL A 307 -10.80 10.97 2.67
N ALA A 308 -10.21 11.71 3.61
CA ALA A 308 -9.22 12.73 3.28
C ALA A 308 -7.98 12.11 2.60
N PHE A 309 -7.31 12.92 1.78
CA PHE A 309 -6.14 12.50 1.00
C PHE A 309 -5.06 11.85 1.90
N ARG A 310 -4.71 12.49 3.04
CA ARG A 310 -3.63 12.05 3.93
C ARG A 310 -3.89 10.73 4.66
N VAL A 311 -5.15 10.29 4.74
CA VAL A 311 -5.55 9.08 5.46
C VAL A 311 -5.96 7.94 4.53
N THR A 312 -5.97 8.18 3.22
CA THR A 312 -6.47 7.21 2.22
C THR A 312 -5.69 5.90 2.24
N ASP A 313 -4.37 5.99 2.17
CA ASP A 313 -3.45 4.86 2.21
C ASP A 313 -3.37 4.21 3.60
N ILE A 314 -3.52 5.01 4.66
CA ILE A 314 -3.58 4.57 6.05
C ILE A 314 -4.80 3.70 6.30
N TRP A 315 -6.00 4.15 5.91
CA TRP A 315 -7.22 3.35 6.04
C TRP A 315 -7.14 2.06 5.23
N ARG A 316 -6.61 2.14 4.00
CA ARG A 316 -6.31 0.94 3.20
C ARG A 316 -5.40 -0.01 3.98
N SER A 317 -4.35 0.47 4.65
CA SER A 317 -3.39 -0.39 5.35
C SER A 317 -4.01 -1.23 6.47
N TYR A 318 -4.83 -0.63 7.34
CA TYR A 318 -5.50 -1.37 8.43
C TYR A 318 -6.53 -2.36 7.89
N PHE A 319 -7.30 -1.93 6.90
CA PHE A 319 -8.31 -2.78 6.26
C PHE A 319 -7.65 -3.97 5.54
N ALA A 320 -6.59 -3.71 4.77
CA ALA A 320 -5.80 -4.71 4.08
C ALA A 320 -5.25 -5.76 5.05
N GLN A 321 -4.64 -5.35 6.17
CA GLN A 321 -4.15 -6.29 7.20
C GLN A 321 -5.24 -7.22 7.68
N LYS A 322 -6.41 -6.67 8.00
CA LYS A 322 -7.52 -7.50 8.48
C LYS A 322 -7.90 -8.55 7.45
N LEU A 323 -8.04 -8.18 6.17
CA LEU A 323 -8.40 -9.13 5.12
C LEU A 323 -7.29 -10.14 4.83
N LEU A 324 -6.02 -9.71 4.80
CA LEU A 324 -4.87 -10.59 4.62
C LEU A 324 -4.84 -11.66 5.71
N HIS A 325 -4.98 -11.25 6.98
CA HIS A 325 -4.99 -12.18 8.11
C HIS A 325 -6.12 -13.21 8.01
N LEU A 326 -7.30 -12.84 7.46
CA LEU A 326 -8.43 -13.75 7.28
C LEU A 326 -8.15 -14.85 6.24
N VAL A 327 -7.32 -14.56 5.24
CA VAL A 327 -6.93 -15.53 4.19
C VAL A 327 -5.57 -16.19 4.47
N GLY A 328 -5.01 -15.99 5.66
CA GLY A 328 -3.70 -16.55 6.04
C GLY A 328 -2.52 -15.89 5.33
N GLU A 329 -2.69 -14.66 4.84
CA GLU A 329 -1.62 -13.82 4.32
C GLU A 329 -1.19 -12.77 5.37
N ASN A 330 0.02 -12.25 5.22
CA ASN A 330 0.59 -11.25 6.13
C ASN A 330 1.28 -10.12 5.35
N ILE A 331 1.68 -9.09 6.09
CA ILE A 331 2.59 -8.03 5.62
C ILE A 331 4.00 -8.19 6.20
N ALA A 332 5.01 -7.82 5.41
CA ALA A 332 6.36 -7.61 5.88
C ALA A 332 6.81 -6.14 5.81
N PHE A 333 7.68 -5.75 6.73
CA PHE A 333 8.43 -4.51 6.71
C PHE A 333 9.89 -4.82 6.36
N TYR A 334 10.46 -4.00 5.47
CA TYR A 334 11.83 -4.11 4.99
C TYR A 334 12.63 -2.88 5.42
N PRO A 335 13.95 -3.03 5.68
CA PRO A 335 14.82 -1.90 5.97
C PRO A 335 14.76 -0.86 4.86
N ALA A 336 15.23 0.35 5.18
CA ALA A 336 15.15 1.46 4.25
C ALA A 336 15.84 1.14 2.94
N ASN A 337 15.08 1.33 1.86
CA ASN A 337 15.46 0.98 0.50
C ASN A 337 14.95 1.99 -0.54
N ALA A 338 14.48 3.14 -0.08
CA ALA A 338 14.16 4.28 -0.91
C ALA A 338 14.52 5.59 -0.19
N ILE A 339 14.78 6.65 -0.94
CA ILE A 339 14.99 8.02 -0.44
C ILE A 339 13.84 8.86 -0.98
N GLN A 340 13.16 9.58 -0.11
CA GLN A 340 12.16 10.55 -0.54
C GLN A 340 12.68 11.97 -0.35
N ILE A 341 12.46 12.80 -1.36
CA ILE A 341 12.75 14.24 -1.31
C ILE A 341 11.41 14.94 -1.58
N ARG A 342 10.73 15.35 -0.50
CA ARG A 342 9.43 15.99 -0.63
C ARG A 342 9.57 17.44 -1.09
N ASN A 343 8.54 17.90 -1.80
CA ASN A 343 8.33 19.33 -2.03
C ASN A 343 7.88 20.01 -0.73
N SER A 344 8.20 21.30 -0.57
CA SER A 344 7.72 22.09 0.56
C SER A 344 6.19 22.19 0.55
N HIS A 345 5.57 22.01 1.71
CA HIS A 345 4.12 22.06 1.90
C HIS A 345 3.75 22.58 3.30
N ASN A 346 2.48 22.90 3.52
CA ASN A 346 2.02 23.44 4.79
C ASN A 346 1.75 22.32 5.81
N TYR A 347 2.70 22.12 6.73
CA TYR A 347 2.60 21.07 7.77
C TYR A 347 1.38 21.22 8.68
N LEU A 348 0.84 22.44 8.87
CA LEU A 348 -0.34 22.65 9.70
C LEU A 348 -1.62 22.16 9.02
N ASP A 349 -1.72 22.33 7.70
CA ASP A 349 -2.86 21.82 6.93
C ASP A 349 -2.82 20.29 6.87
N ASP A 350 -1.63 19.71 6.80
CA ASP A 350 -1.45 18.26 6.88
C ASP A 350 -1.96 17.69 8.20
N PHE A 351 -1.54 18.26 9.33
CA PHE A 351 -2.03 17.87 10.66
C PHE A 351 -3.56 17.89 10.74
N ARG A 352 -4.19 18.96 10.24
CA ARG A 352 -5.66 19.09 10.22
C ARG A 352 -6.37 18.09 9.33
N SER A 353 -5.68 17.52 8.34
CA SER A 353 -6.25 16.54 7.41
C SER A 353 -6.01 15.08 7.81
N GLU A 354 -5.19 14.86 8.86
CA GLU A 354 -4.97 13.56 9.50
C GLU A 354 -6.01 13.28 10.61
N GLU A 355 -6.59 14.33 11.22
CA GLU A 355 -7.78 14.26 12.08
C GLU A 355 -9.08 14.00 11.30
#